data_AF-A0A9E3V7I4-F1
#
_entry.id   AF-A0A9E3V7I4-F1
#
_cell.length_a   1.000
_cell.length_b   1.000
_cell.length_c   1.000
_cell.angle_alpha   90.00
_cell.angle_beta   90.00
_cell.angle_gamma   90.00
#
_symmetry.space_group_name_H-M   'P 1'
#
loop_
_entity.id
_entity.type
_entity.pdbx_description
1 polymer ?
#
loop_
_entity_poly.entity_id
_entity_poly.type
_entity_poly.pdbx_seq_one_letter_code
_entity_poly.pdbx_strand_id
1 'polypeptide(L)'
;MEQYFASLSKRQTMLLLTAVTFGGADAVEAFGFLPDEEGELLTHRANGLMQIPREKRIPLLVQEIKRLVTVRRRQLASADPARLAEVLGKERGATVEVVLRALPAQIADAVRIELPERSVKLRREVKPDVLSIVRWRLEEALKRSVPKVGAFRFADVLTLQAREVLTICDRMGARALAIAIAGLPDEDREKFLSALPPDQKSLAQRASDAGKSRALAADDARTVLEMHGALNDPSVGMRSAGAQRLVRAALAHSPDFAARLVERHQGELGKLLGRWLKDEKKREVRGDGGRADIVEQMERLAQRGVLDRPMRLPPPPLKLPAPVPPGPLPGGKLQLPPPRLSSAP
;
A
#
# COMPACT_ATOMS: atom_id res chain seq x y z
N MET A 1 6.89 13.02 13.85
CA MET A 1 5.86 13.65 13.01
C MET A 1 4.95 12.61 12.35
N GLU A 2 5.49 11.59 11.67
CA GLU A 2 4.67 10.57 10.99
C GLU A 2 3.73 9.77 11.92
N GLN A 3 4.08 9.63 13.20
CA GLN A 3 3.21 9.03 14.21
C GLN A 3 1.87 9.74 14.39
N TYR A 4 1.78 11.06 14.13
CA TYR A 4 0.53 11.80 14.26
C TYR A 4 -0.45 11.52 13.11
N PHE A 5 0.07 10.93 12.03
CA PHE A 5 -0.68 10.64 10.81
C PHE A 5 -0.77 9.13 10.54
N ALA A 6 -0.18 8.30 11.40
CA ALA A 6 -0.42 6.87 11.41
C ALA A 6 -1.92 6.60 11.62
N SER A 7 -2.42 5.52 11.04
CA SER A 7 -3.82 5.08 11.05
C SER A 7 -4.86 6.01 10.42
N LEU A 8 -4.49 7.23 10.00
CA LEU A 8 -5.41 8.17 9.37
C LEU A 8 -5.51 7.92 7.86
N SER A 9 -6.75 7.93 7.34
CA SER A 9 -6.98 8.00 5.90
C SER A 9 -6.55 9.36 5.34
N LYS A 10 -6.34 9.46 4.02
CA LYS A 10 -6.00 10.73 3.36
C LYS A 10 -7.02 11.85 3.67
N ARG A 11 -8.31 11.49 3.74
CA ARG A 11 -9.40 12.41 4.10
C ARG A 11 -9.22 12.94 5.53
N GLN A 12 -9.00 12.04 6.48
CA GLN A 12 -8.78 12.38 7.89
C GLN A 12 -7.51 13.21 8.09
N THR A 13 -6.42 12.86 7.40
CA THR A 13 -5.19 13.65 7.45
C THR A 13 -5.42 15.07 6.94
N MET A 14 -6.11 15.25 5.81
CA MET A 14 -6.43 16.59 5.31
C MET A 14 -7.36 17.36 6.23
N LEU A 15 -8.37 16.72 6.81
CA LEU A 15 -9.27 17.34 7.78
C LEU A 15 -8.50 17.84 9.01
N LEU A 16 -7.67 16.98 9.59
CA LEU A 16 -6.80 17.31 10.73
C LEU A 16 -5.86 18.49 10.41
N LEU A 17 -5.14 18.40 9.29
CA LEU A 17 -4.21 19.44 8.86
C LEU A 17 -4.93 20.77 8.64
N THR A 18 -6.12 20.75 8.04
CA THR A 18 -6.91 21.96 7.78
C THR A 18 -7.40 22.59 9.08
N ALA A 19 -7.98 21.79 9.98
CA ALA A 19 -8.46 22.27 11.28
C ALA A 19 -7.32 22.90 12.09
N VAL A 20 -6.18 22.21 12.23
CA VAL A 20 -5.05 22.68 13.04
C VAL A 20 -4.33 23.89 12.40
N THR A 21 -4.30 23.97 11.07
CA THR A 21 -3.58 25.06 10.36
C THR A 21 -4.42 26.34 10.24
N PHE A 22 -5.71 26.21 9.94
CA PHE A 22 -6.56 27.36 9.59
C PHE A 22 -7.64 27.67 10.63
N GLY A 23 -8.14 26.66 11.34
CA GLY A 23 -9.30 26.80 12.21
C GLY A 23 -9.00 26.86 13.71
N GLY A 24 -7.78 26.54 14.14
CA GLY A 24 -7.39 26.65 15.55
C GLY A 24 -8.16 25.70 16.48
N ALA A 25 -8.40 26.12 17.73
CA ALA A 25 -9.11 25.31 18.73
C ALA A 25 -10.57 25.07 18.34
N ASP A 26 -11.27 26.09 17.86
CA ASP A 26 -12.69 26.04 17.49
C ASP A 26 -12.97 25.00 16.39
N ALA A 27 -12.07 24.86 15.41
CA ALA A 27 -12.23 23.83 14.38
C ALA A 27 -11.90 22.41 14.86
N VAL A 28 -11.15 22.26 15.96
CA VAL A 28 -10.92 20.96 16.59
C VAL A 28 -12.15 20.53 17.40
N GLU A 29 -12.87 21.47 18.02
CA GLU A 29 -14.15 21.18 18.68
C GLU A 29 -15.19 20.60 17.72
N ALA A 30 -15.14 21.01 16.45
CA ALA A 30 -16.00 20.46 15.40
C ALA A 30 -15.80 18.95 15.15
N PHE A 31 -14.70 18.34 15.64
CA PHE A 31 -14.54 16.88 15.59
C PHE A 31 -15.54 16.14 16.48
N GLY A 32 -16.16 16.81 17.46
CA GLY A 32 -17.25 16.24 18.26
C GLY A 32 -18.51 15.92 17.46
N PHE A 33 -18.65 16.41 16.22
CA PHE A 33 -19.75 16.06 15.32
C PHE A 33 -19.44 14.88 14.39
N LEU A 34 -18.23 14.31 14.49
CA LEU A 34 -17.85 13.10 13.76
C LEU A 34 -18.26 11.85 14.55
N PRO A 35 -18.33 10.67 13.92
CA PRO A 35 -18.54 9.42 14.66
C PRO A 35 -17.49 9.25 15.76
N ASP A 36 -17.89 8.73 16.92
CA ASP A 36 -17.08 8.69 18.15
C ASP A 36 -15.63 8.23 17.92
N GLU A 37 -15.44 7.07 17.25
CA GLU A 37 -14.10 6.53 16.96
C GLU A 37 -13.22 7.50 16.13
N GLU A 38 -13.83 8.20 15.17
CA GLU A 38 -13.13 9.16 14.30
C GLU A 38 -12.86 10.48 15.04
N GLY A 39 -13.86 10.99 15.76
CA GLY A 39 -13.76 12.23 16.54
C GLY A 39 -12.71 12.14 17.63
N GLU A 40 -12.73 11.07 18.43
CA GLU A 40 -11.75 10.84 19.50
C GLU A 40 -10.32 10.76 18.94
N LEU A 41 -10.13 10.00 17.85
CA LEU A 41 -8.83 9.85 17.22
C LEU A 41 -8.30 11.19 16.70
N LEU A 42 -9.11 11.94 15.95
CA LEU A 42 -8.69 13.22 15.38
C LEU A 42 -8.40 14.26 16.47
N THR A 43 -9.20 14.29 17.54
CA THR A 43 -9.00 15.16 18.69
C THR A 43 -7.68 14.84 19.39
N HIS A 44 -7.42 13.56 19.64
CA HIS A 44 -6.15 13.10 20.23
C HIS A 44 -4.95 13.52 19.36
N ARG A 45 -5.02 13.36 18.04
CA ARG A 45 -3.94 13.79 17.12
C ARG A 45 -3.78 15.31 17.08
N ALA A 46 -4.88 16.06 17.09
CA ALA A 46 -4.86 17.52 17.11
C ALA A 46 -4.19 18.05 18.38
N ASN A 47 -4.54 17.53 19.55
CA ASN A 47 -3.93 17.91 20.82
C ASN A 47 -2.42 17.67 20.81
N GLY A 48 -1.99 16.50 20.32
CA GLY A 48 -0.57 16.17 20.18
C GLY A 48 0.18 17.10 19.20
N LEU A 49 -0.46 17.54 18.11
CA LEU A 49 0.11 18.52 17.20
C LEU A 49 0.17 19.92 17.83
N MET A 50 -0.84 20.31 18.59
CA MET A 50 -0.94 21.63 19.21
C MET A 50 0.11 21.87 20.31
N GLN A 51 0.62 20.81 20.93
CA GLN A 51 1.77 20.87 21.85
C GLN A 51 3.08 21.33 21.18
N ILE A 52 3.19 21.20 19.85
CA ILE A 52 4.34 21.70 19.11
C ILE A 52 4.25 23.23 19.01
N PRO A 53 5.31 23.99 19.36
CA PRO A 53 5.33 25.44 19.22
C PRO A 53 4.93 25.90 17.82
N ARG A 54 4.06 26.92 17.72
CA ARG A 54 3.44 27.38 16.48
C ARG A 54 4.46 27.60 15.34
N GLU A 55 5.59 28.22 15.66
CA GLU A 55 6.69 28.51 14.72
C GLU A 55 7.28 27.26 14.08
N LYS A 56 7.37 26.15 14.81
CA LYS A 56 7.83 24.85 14.30
C LYS A 56 6.70 24.05 13.67
N ARG A 57 5.50 24.18 14.23
CA ARG A 57 4.31 23.42 13.81
C ARG A 57 3.85 23.80 12.41
N ILE A 58 3.68 25.09 12.11
CA ILE A 58 3.14 25.54 10.83
C ILE A 58 3.98 25.05 9.63
N PRO A 59 5.33 25.20 9.62
CA PRO A 59 6.15 24.65 8.55
C PRO A 59 5.98 23.14 8.37
N LEU A 60 5.87 22.37 9.45
CA LEU A 60 5.67 20.92 9.40
C LEU A 60 4.31 20.56 8.80
N LEU A 61 3.23 21.26 9.19
CA LEU A 61 1.90 21.04 8.64
C LEU A 61 1.85 21.39 7.16
N VAL A 62 2.41 22.55 6.78
CA VAL A 62 2.50 22.95 5.37
C VAL A 62 3.32 21.94 4.55
N GLN A 63 4.41 21.42 5.11
CA GLN A 63 5.20 20.37 4.46
C GLN A 63 4.38 19.09 4.25
N GLU A 64 3.58 18.67 5.23
CA GLU A 64 2.73 17.48 5.10
C GLU A 64 1.54 17.71 4.16
N ILE A 65 0.93 18.90 4.14
CA ILE A 65 -0.08 19.29 3.13
C ILE A 65 0.55 19.23 1.74
N LYS A 66 1.71 19.88 1.56
CA LYS A 66 2.47 19.79 0.31
C LYS A 66 2.72 18.34 -0.03
N ARG A 67 3.18 17.51 0.91
CA ARG A 67 3.41 16.07 0.69
C ARG A 67 2.13 15.34 0.25
N LEU A 68 0.99 15.57 0.86
CA LEU A 68 -0.28 14.94 0.45
C LEU A 68 -0.77 15.36 -0.93
N VAL A 69 -0.47 16.60 -1.32
CA VAL A 69 -0.85 17.18 -2.62
C VAL A 69 0.19 16.85 -3.72
N THR A 70 1.48 16.81 -3.37
CA THR A 70 2.61 16.70 -4.31
C THR A 70 3.28 15.33 -4.33
N VAL A 71 3.10 14.47 -3.32
CA VAL A 71 3.54 13.07 -3.37
C VAL A 71 2.66 12.33 -4.35
N ARG A 72 3.10 12.47 -5.59
CA ARG A 72 2.74 11.71 -6.76
C ARG A 72 3.49 10.41 -6.61
N ARG A 73 2.80 9.36 -6.14
CA ARG A 73 3.38 8.01 -6.20
C ARG A 73 3.77 7.78 -7.66
N ARG A 74 5.02 7.35 -7.92
CA ARG A 74 5.52 7.02 -9.26
C ARG A 74 4.82 5.76 -9.80
N GLN A 75 3.51 5.82 -9.97
CA GLN A 75 2.66 4.66 -10.26
C GLN A 75 2.72 4.24 -11.73
N LEU A 76 3.20 5.14 -12.60
CA LEU A 76 3.33 4.85 -14.02
C LEU A 76 4.57 4.03 -14.37
N ALA A 77 5.51 3.81 -13.44
CA ALA A 77 6.67 2.96 -13.69
C ALA A 77 6.30 1.47 -13.88
N SER A 78 5.12 1.07 -13.40
CA SER A 78 4.58 -0.29 -13.54
C SER A 78 3.35 -0.37 -14.45
N ALA A 79 3.12 0.65 -15.28
CA ALA A 79 2.00 0.66 -16.21
C ALA A 79 2.30 -0.22 -17.45
N ASP A 80 1.37 -1.10 -17.82
CA ASP A 80 1.39 -1.89 -19.05
C ASP A 80 1.35 -0.98 -20.31
N PRO A 81 2.38 -1.04 -21.16
CA PRO A 81 2.47 -0.24 -22.37
C PRO A 81 1.31 -0.45 -23.36
N ALA A 82 0.81 -1.68 -23.51
CA ALA A 82 -0.24 -2.00 -24.49
C ALA A 82 -1.58 -1.36 -24.11
N ARG A 83 -1.92 -1.38 -22.81
CA ARG A 83 -3.15 -0.75 -22.31
C ARG A 83 -3.07 0.77 -22.35
N LEU A 84 -1.90 1.34 -22.04
CA LEU A 84 -1.65 2.77 -22.21
C LEU A 84 -1.84 3.18 -23.67
N ALA A 85 -1.34 2.39 -24.62
CA ALA A 85 -1.53 2.62 -26.05
C ALA A 85 -3.00 2.51 -26.47
N GLU A 86 -3.81 1.62 -25.89
CA GLU A 86 -5.26 1.53 -26.16
C GLU A 86 -6.01 2.80 -25.72
N VAL A 87 -5.67 3.33 -24.53
CA VAL A 87 -6.27 4.58 -24.02
C VAL A 87 -5.83 5.77 -24.87
N LEU A 88 -4.54 5.81 -25.23
CA LEU A 88 -3.94 6.91 -25.99
C LEU A 88 -4.25 6.85 -27.49
N GLY A 89 -4.57 5.68 -28.04
CA GLY A 89 -4.83 5.49 -29.46
C GLY A 89 -6.10 6.18 -29.97
N LYS A 90 -6.96 6.65 -29.05
CA LYS A 90 -8.15 7.46 -29.37
C LYS A 90 -7.91 8.96 -29.24
N GLU A 91 -6.74 9.36 -28.73
CA GLU A 91 -6.39 10.75 -28.48
C GLU A 91 -5.63 11.36 -29.67
N ARG A 92 -5.64 12.69 -29.75
CA ARG A 92 -4.87 13.41 -30.79
C ARG A 92 -3.37 13.16 -30.59
N GLY A 93 -2.63 12.91 -31.67
CA GLY A 93 -1.19 12.60 -31.60
C GLY A 93 -0.31 13.61 -30.83
N ALA A 94 -0.69 14.91 -30.83
CA ALA A 94 -0.03 15.91 -29.98
C ALA A 94 -0.27 15.68 -28.47
N THR A 95 -1.48 15.30 -28.08
CA THR A 95 -1.81 14.93 -26.69
C THR A 95 -1.03 13.69 -26.28
N VAL A 96 -0.97 12.69 -27.16
CA VAL A 96 -0.22 11.46 -26.94
C VAL A 96 1.26 11.76 -26.68
N GLU A 97 1.90 12.61 -27.48
CA GLU A 97 3.31 12.96 -27.27
C GLU A 97 3.55 13.74 -25.97
N VAL A 98 2.63 14.63 -25.59
CA VAL A 98 2.69 15.31 -24.28
C VAL A 98 2.60 14.31 -23.14
N VAL A 99 1.72 13.30 -23.26
CA VAL A 99 1.57 12.23 -22.26
C VAL A 99 2.83 11.35 -22.20
N LEU A 100 3.39 10.95 -23.34
CA LEU A 100 4.60 10.14 -23.40
C LEU A 100 5.80 10.84 -22.75
N ARG A 101 5.95 12.16 -22.94
CA ARG A 101 6.96 12.97 -22.21
C ARG A 101 6.72 13.03 -20.71
N ALA A 102 5.51 12.76 -20.26
CA ALA A 102 5.17 12.67 -18.85
C ALA A 102 5.39 11.25 -18.28
N LEU A 103 5.76 10.23 -19.07
CA LEU A 103 6.05 8.88 -18.58
C LEU A 103 7.56 8.68 -18.28
N PRO A 104 7.94 7.67 -17.46
CA PRO A 104 9.32 7.20 -17.43
C PRO A 104 9.76 6.75 -18.83
N ALA A 105 11.00 7.06 -19.23
CA ALA A 105 11.49 6.84 -20.59
C ALA A 105 11.22 5.40 -21.10
N GLN A 106 11.54 4.40 -20.28
CA GLN A 106 11.33 2.98 -20.60
C GLN A 106 9.87 2.65 -20.93
N ILE A 107 8.92 3.22 -20.19
CA ILE A 107 7.49 3.00 -20.43
C ILE A 107 7.04 3.79 -21.66
N ALA A 108 7.50 5.03 -21.81
CA ALA A 108 7.18 5.86 -22.98
C ALA A 108 7.59 5.16 -24.28
N ASP A 109 8.79 4.58 -24.31
CA ASP A 109 9.32 3.87 -25.48
C ASP A 109 8.53 2.60 -25.77
N ALA A 110 8.16 1.84 -24.73
CA ALA A 110 7.32 0.66 -24.90
C ALA A 110 5.89 1.01 -25.40
N VAL A 111 5.30 2.11 -24.95
CA VAL A 111 3.97 2.56 -25.41
C VAL A 111 4.02 2.99 -26.87
N ARG A 112 5.12 3.62 -27.31
CA ARG A 112 5.30 4.02 -28.73
C ARG A 112 5.29 2.83 -29.68
N ILE A 113 5.75 1.66 -29.25
CA ILE A 113 5.75 0.44 -30.07
C ILE A 113 4.31 -0.05 -30.32
N GLU A 114 3.43 0.11 -29.34
CA GLU A 114 2.05 -0.39 -29.35
C GLU A 114 1.05 0.61 -29.97
N LEU A 115 1.45 1.86 -30.23
CA LEU A 115 0.58 2.90 -30.77
C LEU A 115 0.42 2.78 -32.31
N PRO A 116 -0.81 2.87 -32.85
CA PRO A 116 -1.07 2.74 -34.28
C PRO A 116 -0.60 3.95 -35.12
N GLU A 117 -0.51 5.14 -34.53
CA GLU A 117 -0.06 6.37 -35.20
C GLU A 117 1.35 6.80 -34.76
N ARG A 118 2.15 7.28 -35.72
CA ARG A 118 3.55 7.71 -35.47
C ARG A 118 3.61 9.04 -34.72
N SER A 119 4.62 9.16 -33.85
CA SER A 119 4.89 10.30 -32.96
C SER A 119 4.83 11.65 -33.68
N VAL A 120 4.06 12.59 -33.11
CA VAL A 120 4.00 13.98 -33.59
C VAL A 120 5.09 14.81 -32.91
N LYS A 121 5.95 15.48 -33.68
CA LYS A 121 6.94 16.40 -33.10
C LYS A 121 6.25 17.65 -32.56
N LEU A 122 6.29 17.84 -31.25
CA LEU A 122 5.74 19.04 -30.61
C LEU A 122 6.53 20.28 -31.04
N ARG A 123 5.81 21.33 -31.45
CA ARG A 123 6.40 22.62 -31.88
C ARG A 123 6.99 23.44 -30.73
N ARG A 124 6.57 23.16 -29.49
CA ARG A 124 6.99 23.86 -28.28
C ARG A 124 7.31 22.86 -27.19
N GLU A 125 8.27 23.20 -26.33
CA GLU A 125 8.48 22.44 -25.11
C GLU A 125 7.31 22.61 -24.15
N VAL A 126 6.97 21.50 -23.49
CA VAL A 126 5.90 21.46 -22.51
C VAL A 126 6.49 21.83 -21.16
N LYS A 127 5.90 22.82 -20.50
CA LYS A 127 6.33 23.22 -19.16
C LYS A 127 6.25 22.04 -18.19
N PRO A 128 7.21 21.89 -17.25
CA PRO A 128 7.22 20.79 -16.28
C PRO A 128 5.93 20.66 -15.45
N ASP A 129 5.26 21.78 -15.15
CA ASP A 129 3.99 21.80 -14.42
C ASP A 129 2.84 21.19 -15.23
N VAL A 130 2.85 21.37 -16.55
CA VAL A 130 1.83 20.78 -17.44
C VAL A 130 2.04 19.28 -17.53
N LEU A 131 3.29 18.81 -17.72
CA LEU A 131 3.61 17.38 -17.71
C LEU A 131 3.20 16.71 -16.39
N SER A 132 3.37 17.43 -15.28
CA SER A 132 2.96 17.01 -13.95
C SER A 132 1.44 16.81 -13.83
N ILE A 133 0.65 17.75 -14.35
CA ILE A 133 -0.82 17.68 -14.32
C ILE A 133 -1.30 16.55 -15.24
N VAL A 134 -0.72 16.44 -16.43
CA VAL A 134 -1.05 15.38 -17.41
C VAL A 134 -0.76 14.00 -16.82
N ARG A 135 0.41 13.82 -16.19
CA ARG A 135 0.76 12.60 -15.46
C ARG A 135 -0.30 12.25 -14.42
N TRP A 136 -0.67 13.22 -13.58
CA TRP A 136 -1.66 13.02 -12.52
C TRP A 136 -3.05 12.65 -13.07
N ARG A 137 -3.51 13.34 -14.12
CA ARG A 137 -4.81 13.05 -14.74
C ARG A 137 -4.83 11.66 -15.37
N LEU A 138 -3.73 11.23 -15.99
CA LEU A 138 -3.59 9.87 -16.49
C LEU A 138 -3.62 8.85 -15.35
N GLU A 139 -2.90 9.09 -14.25
CA GLU A 139 -2.94 8.22 -13.06
C GLU A 139 -4.36 8.12 -12.49
N GLU A 140 -5.10 9.22 -12.38
CA GLU A 140 -6.51 9.24 -11.95
C GLU A 140 -7.42 8.46 -12.90
N ALA A 141 -7.25 8.64 -14.21
CA ALA A 141 -8.04 7.93 -15.22
C ALA A 141 -7.76 6.41 -15.18
N LEU A 142 -6.49 6.02 -15.00
CA LEU A 142 -6.10 4.62 -14.82
C LEU A 142 -6.67 4.05 -13.53
N LYS A 143 -6.61 4.78 -12.40
CA LYS A 143 -7.24 4.33 -11.13
C LYS A 143 -8.74 4.05 -11.25
N ARG A 144 -9.45 4.84 -12.05
CA ARG A 144 -10.91 4.69 -12.25
C ARG A 144 -11.26 3.55 -13.22
N SER A 145 -10.39 3.29 -14.19
CA SER A 145 -10.62 2.30 -15.26
C SER A 145 -10.04 0.92 -14.94
N VAL A 146 -9.15 0.81 -13.97
CA VAL A 146 -8.67 -0.45 -13.42
C VAL A 146 -9.78 -0.99 -12.51
N PRO A 147 -10.46 -2.10 -12.85
CA PRO A 147 -11.18 -2.85 -11.82
C PRO A 147 -10.17 -3.10 -10.70
N LYS A 148 -10.53 -2.96 -9.41
CA LYS A 148 -9.63 -3.12 -8.25
C LYS A 148 -8.97 -4.53 -8.27
N VAL A 149 -8.03 -4.73 -9.17
CA VAL A 149 -7.47 -6.01 -9.58
C VAL A 149 -5.99 -5.90 -9.31
N GLY A 150 -5.60 -6.64 -8.28
CA GLY A 150 -4.29 -6.56 -7.67
C GLY A 150 -4.46 -6.69 -6.18
N ALA A 151 -4.42 -7.92 -5.70
CA ALA A 151 -4.10 -8.15 -4.30
C ALA A 151 -2.69 -7.61 -4.03
N PHE A 152 -2.47 -7.02 -2.86
CA PHE A 152 -1.13 -6.73 -2.37
C PHE A 152 -0.28 -7.99 -2.47
N ARG A 153 0.96 -7.84 -2.93
CA ARG A 153 2.02 -8.82 -2.68
C ARG A 153 2.88 -8.27 -1.55
N PHE A 154 3.56 -9.16 -0.84
CA PHE A 154 4.46 -8.75 0.23
C PHE A 154 5.54 -7.77 -0.24
N ALA A 155 5.99 -7.87 -1.50
CA ALA A 155 6.95 -6.93 -2.09
C ALA A 155 6.46 -5.46 -2.09
N ASP A 156 5.15 -5.22 -2.05
CA ASP A 156 4.58 -3.88 -2.05
C ASP A 156 4.83 -3.12 -0.75
N VAL A 157 5.28 -3.78 0.31
CA VAL A 157 5.74 -3.12 1.55
C VAL A 157 6.82 -2.09 1.22
N LEU A 158 7.71 -2.37 0.26
CA LEU A 158 8.75 -1.43 -0.18
C LEU A 158 8.20 -0.21 -0.94
N THR A 159 6.91 -0.15 -1.26
CA THR A 159 6.30 1.02 -1.89
C THR A 159 5.65 1.95 -0.88
N LEU A 160 5.44 1.47 0.35
CA LEU A 160 4.75 2.19 1.41
C LEU A 160 5.58 3.36 1.94
N GLN A 161 4.87 4.37 2.43
CA GLN A 161 5.42 5.47 3.21
C GLN A 161 5.64 5.03 4.66
N ALA A 162 6.48 5.74 5.38
CA ALA A 162 6.82 5.34 6.74
C ALA A 162 5.61 5.42 7.72
N ARG A 163 4.67 6.36 7.55
CA ARG A 163 3.37 6.35 8.28
C ARG A 163 2.51 5.11 8.03
N GLU A 164 2.56 4.59 6.81
CA GLU A 164 1.81 3.41 6.39
C GLU A 164 2.42 2.14 7.00
N VAL A 165 3.76 2.07 6.97
CA VAL A 165 4.51 1.00 7.64
C VAL A 165 4.28 1.03 9.15
N LEU A 166 4.29 2.21 9.79
CA LEU A 166 3.95 2.36 11.21
C LEU A 166 2.55 1.82 11.51
N THR A 167 1.57 2.11 10.65
CA THR A 167 0.20 1.61 10.82
C THR A 167 0.12 0.08 10.72
N ILE A 168 0.92 -0.53 9.83
CA ILE A 168 1.05 -1.99 9.76
C ILE A 168 1.70 -2.52 11.04
N CYS A 169 2.77 -1.89 11.51
CA CYS A 169 3.42 -2.27 12.77
C CYS A 169 2.45 -2.18 13.96
N ASP A 170 1.62 -1.15 14.07
CA ASP A 170 0.63 -1.02 15.14
C ASP A 170 -0.35 -2.21 15.16
N ARG A 171 -0.85 -2.62 13.99
CA ARG A 171 -1.77 -3.76 13.87
C ARG A 171 -1.11 -5.10 14.12
N MET A 172 0.07 -5.31 13.55
CA MET A 172 0.83 -6.55 13.74
C MET A 172 1.29 -6.67 15.19
N GLY A 173 1.64 -5.55 15.82
CA GLY A 173 2.02 -5.43 17.23
C GLY A 173 0.89 -5.79 18.17
N ALA A 174 -0.31 -5.21 17.95
CA ALA A 174 -1.51 -5.57 18.73
C ALA A 174 -1.77 -7.09 18.71
N ARG A 175 -1.63 -7.71 17.53
CA ARG A 175 -1.81 -9.16 17.37
C ARG A 175 -0.67 -9.98 17.97
N ALA A 176 0.56 -9.50 17.89
CA ALA A 176 1.73 -10.17 18.46
C ALA A 176 1.66 -10.20 19.99
N LEU A 177 1.24 -9.09 20.59
CA LEU A 177 1.15 -8.92 22.04
C LEU A 177 -0.21 -9.36 22.61
N ALA A 178 -1.16 -9.77 21.77
CA ALA A 178 -2.53 -10.12 22.15
C ALA A 178 -2.60 -11.05 23.38
N ILE A 179 -1.88 -12.17 23.34
CA ILE A 179 -1.90 -13.18 24.40
C ILE A 179 -1.16 -12.73 25.67
N ALA A 180 -0.16 -11.84 25.53
CA ALA A 180 0.55 -11.26 26.67
C ALA A 180 -0.33 -10.20 27.35
N ILE A 181 -0.98 -9.32 26.59
CA ILE A 181 -1.94 -8.34 27.11
C ILE A 181 -3.12 -9.06 27.78
N ALA A 182 -3.61 -10.15 27.19
CA ALA A 182 -4.68 -10.95 27.79
C ALA A 182 -4.27 -11.65 29.11
N GLY A 183 -2.98 -11.95 29.28
CA GLY A 183 -2.42 -12.57 30.49
C GLY A 183 -2.12 -11.58 31.62
N LEU A 184 -2.25 -10.27 31.38
CA LEU A 184 -2.10 -9.26 32.43
C LEU A 184 -3.29 -9.29 33.42
N PRO A 185 -3.05 -9.00 34.72
CA PRO A 185 -4.12 -8.70 35.66
C PRO A 185 -5.02 -7.58 35.15
N ASP A 186 -6.31 -7.61 35.51
CA ASP A 186 -7.30 -6.69 34.96
C ASP A 186 -6.92 -5.21 35.17
N GLU A 187 -6.43 -4.86 36.36
CA GLU A 187 -5.96 -3.50 36.67
C GLU A 187 -4.78 -3.06 35.80
N ASP A 188 -3.78 -3.93 35.62
CA ASP A 188 -2.59 -3.63 34.83
C ASP A 188 -2.93 -3.59 33.34
N ARG A 189 -3.87 -4.41 32.90
CA ARG A 189 -4.39 -4.39 31.53
C ARG A 189 -5.13 -3.09 31.25
N GLU A 190 -5.95 -2.60 32.16
CA GLU A 190 -6.65 -1.32 32.01
C GLU A 190 -5.69 -0.13 32.00
N LYS A 191 -4.67 -0.14 32.86
CA LYS A 191 -3.57 0.85 32.84
C LYS A 191 -2.82 0.82 31.50
N PHE A 192 -2.50 -0.38 31.00
CA PHE A 192 -1.84 -0.54 29.70
C PHE A 192 -2.69 0.04 28.55
N LEU A 193 -3.99 -0.27 28.53
CA LEU A 193 -4.90 0.15 27.47
C LEU A 193 -5.23 1.65 27.53
N SER A 194 -5.33 2.23 28.72
CA SER A 194 -5.61 3.66 28.90
C SER A 194 -4.42 4.55 28.50
N ALA A 195 -3.19 4.04 28.58
CA ALA A 195 -1.99 4.72 28.10
C ALA A 195 -1.82 4.70 26.56
N LEU A 196 -2.63 3.93 25.83
CA LEU A 196 -2.56 3.85 24.37
C LEU A 196 -3.36 4.96 23.67
N PRO A 197 -2.87 5.46 22.52
CA PRO A 197 -3.68 6.25 21.59
C PRO A 197 -4.98 5.54 21.21
N PRO A 198 -6.09 6.26 20.92
CA PRO A 198 -7.40 5.66 20.67
C PRO A 198 -7.40 4.55 19.60
N ASP A 199 -6.68 4.75 18.50
CA ASP A 199 -6.55 3.77 17.41
C ASP A 199 -5.84 2.49 17.89
N GLN A 200 -4.74 2.62 18.62
CA GLN A 200 -3.98 1.49 19.16
C GLN A 200 -4.73 0.79 20.30
N LYS A 201 -5.42 1.53 21.17
CA LYS A 201 -6.28 0.99 22.23
C LYS A 201 -7.34 0.06 21.65
N SER A 202 -8.06 0.53 20.61
CA SER A 202 -9.09 -0.28 19.93
C SER A 202 -8.52 -1.56 19.28
N LEU A 203 -7.27 -1.51 18.81
CA LEU A 203 -6.58 -2.66 18.21
C LEU A 203 -6.13 -3.64 19.28
N ALA A 204 -5.49 -3.14 20.35
CA ALA A 204 -5.01 -3.93 21.47
C ALA A 204 -6.17 -4.65 22.18
N GLN A 205 -7.27 -3.94 22.45
CA GLN A 205 -8.46 -4.51 23.08
C GLN A 205 -9.05 -5.66 22.25
N ARG A 206 -9.33 -5.43 20.96
CA ARG A 206 -9.88 -6.49 20.09
C ARG A 206 -8.95 -7.68 19.95
N ALA A 207 -7.64 -7.42 19.87
CA ALA A 207 -6.65 -8.47 19.72
C ALA A 207 -6.51 -9.29 21.01
N SER A 208 -6.47 -8.65 22.18
CA SER A 208 -6.39 -9.33 23.47
C SER A 208 -7.66 -10.13 23.77
N ASP A 209 -8.84 -9.60 23.46
CA ASP A 209 -10.11 -10.32 23.57
C ASP A 209 -10.12 -11.61 22.74
N ALA A 210 -9.64 -11.54 21.49
CA ALA A 210 -9.48 -12.72 20.63
C ALA A 210 -8.36 -13.67 21.12
N GLY A 211 -7.44 -13.19 21.94
CA GLY A 211 -6.31 -13.93 22.52
C GLY A 211 -6.60 -14.57 23.88
N LYS A 212 -7.74 -14.26 24.52
CA LYS A 212 -8.07 -14.68 25.90
C LYS A 212 -7.96 -16.18 26.14
N SER A 213 -8.37 -17.02 25.18
CA SER A 213 -8.30 -18.49 25.30
C SER A 213 -6.87 -19.05 25.34
N ARG A 214 -5.88 -18.24 24.95
CA ARG A 214 -4.45 -18.60 24.92
C ARG A 214 -3.61 -17.60 25.70
N ALA A 215 -4.20 -16.96 26.71
CA ALA A 215 -3.51 -15.99 27.55
C ALA A 215 -2.28 -16.62 28.20
N LEU A 216 -1.19 -15.86 28.27
CA LEU A 216 0.02 -16.28 28.97
C LEU A 216 -0.17 -16.16 30.49
N ALA A 217 0.67 -16.86 31.25
CA ALA A 217 0.81 -16.60 32.67
C ALA A 217 1.32 -15.16 32.89
N ALA A 218 0.98 -14.55 34.02
CA ALA A 218 1.26 -13.13 34.27
C ALA A 218 2.77 -12.78 34.17
N ASP A 219 3.65 -13.67 34.64
CA ASP A 219 5.10 -13.46 34.60
C ASP A 219 5.66 -13.57 33.16
N ASP A 220 5.17 -14.54 32.39
CA ASP A 220 5.51 -14.69 30.97
C ASP A 220 5.00 -13.51 30.15
N ALA A 221 3.77 -13.05 30.44
CA ALA A 221 3.17 -11.87 29.82
C ALA A 221 4.02 -10.62 30.06
N ARG A 222 4.45 -10.37 31.30
CA ARG A 222 5.34 -9.24 31.65
C ARG A 222 6.67 -9.35 30.90
N THR A 223 7.27 -10.53 30.87
CA THR A 223 8.54 -10.77 30.16
C THR A 223 8.44 -10.43 28.67
N VAL A 224 7.36 -10.89 28.02
CA VAL A 224 7.12 -10.59 26.59
C VAL A 224 6.90 -9.09 26.36
N LEU A 225 6.14 -8.42 27.22
CA LEU A 225 5.90 -6.98 27.12
C LEU A 225 7.18 -6.17 27.34
N GLU A 226 8.00 -6.58 28.31
CA GLU A 226 9.28 -5.94 28.63
C GLU A 226 10.29 -6.05 27.47
N MET A 227 10.37 -7.22 26.81
CA MET A 227 11.23 -7.43 25.64
C MET A 227 11.00 -6.37 24.54
N HIS A 228 9.75 -5.90 24.41
CA HIS A 228 9.37 -4.88 23.43
C HIS A 228 9.42 -3.45 23.97
N GLY A 229 9.65 -3.26 25.28
CA GLY A 229 9.55 -1.96 25.96
C GLY A 229 8.12 -1.51 26.24
N ALA A 230 7.14 -2.41 26.13
CA ALA A 230 5.72 -2.11 26.23
C ALA A 230 5.26 -1.77 27.66
N LEU A 231 6.04 -2.16 28.68
CA LEU A 231 5.75 -1.80 30.08
C LEU A 231 6.04 -0.31 30.35
N ASN A 232 7.02 0.28 29.67
CA ASN A 232 7.39 1.69 29.83
C ASN A 232 6.55 2.59 28.92
N ASP A 233 6.40 2.18 27.66
CA ASP A 233 5.60 2.88 26.67
C ASP A 233 4.82 1.85 25.83
N PRO A 234 3.53 1.63 26.15
CA PRO A 234 2.67 0.69 25.44
C PRO A 234 2.63 0.93 23.92
N SER A 235 2.65 2.19 23.49
CA SER A 235 2.58 2.56 22.07
C SER A 235 3.84 2.14 21.32
N VAL A 236 5.00 2.46 21.91
CA VAL A 236 6.31 2.07 21.35
C VAL A 236 6.47 0.56 21.39
N GLY A 237 6.03 -0.09 22.47
CA GLY A 237 6.06 -1.55 22.61
C GLY A 237 5.25 -2.27 21.54
N MET A 238 4.02 -1.82 21.28
CA MET A 238 3.20 -2.34 20.18
C MET A 238 3.90 -2.16 18.83
N ARG A 239 4.42 -0.97 18.53
CA ARG A 239 5.16 -0.72 17.29
C ARG A 239 6.39 -1.61 17.16
N SER A 240 7.10 -1.82 18.25
CA SER A 240 8.29 -2.66 18.33
C SER A 240 7.96 -4.12 18.01
N ALA A 241 6.90 -4.68 18.61
CA ALA A 241 6.44 -6.03 18.31
C ALA A 241 5.99 -6.20 16.84
N GLY A 242 5.32 -5.20 16.29
CA GLY A 242 4.95 -5.19 14.87
C GLY A 242 6.15 -5.10 13.93
N ALA A 243 7.13 -4.25 14.27
CA ALA A 243 8.36 -4.10 13.51
C ALA A 243 9.17 -5.40 13.50
N GLN A 244 9.25 -6.11 14.62
CA GLN A 244 9.88 -7.44 14.68
C GLN A 244 9.20 -8.41 13.70
N ARG A 245 7.86 -8.49 13.71
CA ARG A 245 7.12 -9.36 12.77
C ARG A 245 7.35 -8.98 11.31
N LEU A 246 7.34 -7.70 11.00
CA LEU A 246 7.59 -7.20 9.64
C LEU A 246 9.01 -7.57 9.16
N VAL A 247 10.01 -7.38 10.02
CA VAL A 247 11.40 -7.73 9.73
C VAL A 247 11.57 -9.24 9.56
N ARG A 248 10.95 -10.06 10.41
CA ARG A 248 10.98 -11.52 10.27
C ARG A 248 10.37 -11.97 8.94
N ALA A 249 9.23 -11.41 8.56
CA ALA A 249 8.62 -11.66 7.26
C ALA A 249 9.51 -11.21 6.09
N ALA A 250 10.23 -10.09 6.25
CA ALA A 250 11.17 -9.59 5.26
C ALA A 250 12.38 -10.52 5.10
N LEU A 251 12.95 -11.01 6.20
CA LEU A 251 14.03 -12.01 6.20
C LEU A 251 13.59 -13.34 5.59
N ALA A 252 12.35 -13.77 5.83
CA ALA A 252 11.76 -14.95 5.19
C ALA A 252 11.60 -14.79 3.66
N HIS A 253 11.54 -13.55 3.16
CA HIS A 253 11.51 -13.26 1.74
C HIS A 253 12.90 -13.27 1.13
N SER A 254 13.78 -12.38 1.60
CA SER A 254 15.22 -12.48 1.37
C SER A 254 15.97 -11.52 2.30
N PRO A 255 17.23 -11.81 2.64
CA PRO A 255 18.08 -10.89 3.39
C PRO A 255 18.20 -9.51 2.72
N ASP A 256 18.33 -9.49 1.39
CA ASP A 256 18.43 -8.24 0.61
C ASP A 256 17.15 -7.43 0.67
N PHE A 257 15.99 -8.09 0.68
CA PHE A 257 14.71 -7.39 0.81
C PHE A 257 14.59 -6.72 2.17
N ALA A 258 15.02 -7.40 3.24
CA ALA A 258 15.02 -6.84 4.58
C ALA A 258 15.99 -5.64 4.73
N ALA A 259 17.17 -5.72 4.12
CA ALA A 259 18.12 -4.59 4.08
C ALA A 259 17.52 -3.38 3.34
N ARG A 260 16.95 -3.60 2.15
CA ARG A 260 16.27 -2.55 1.37
C ARG A 260 15.11 -1.91 2.12
N LEU A 261 14.37 -2.69 2.91
CA LEU A 261 13.27 -2.18 3.73
C LEU A 261 13.79 -1.20 4.79
N VAL A 262 14.90 -1.53 5.47
CA VAL A 262 15.52 -0.64 6.46
C VAL A 262 16.09 0.61 5.79
N GLU A 263 16.85 0.45 4.70
CA GLU A 263 17.47 1.57 3.97
C GLU A 263 16.46 2.59 3.45
N ARG A 264 15.29 2.12 3.01
CA ARG A 264 14.21 2.99 2.51
C ARG A 264 13.69 3.94 3.59
N HIS A 265 13.63 3.48 4.83
CA HIS A 265 13.00 4.23 5.91
C HIS A 265 14.07 4.87 6.79
N GLN A 266 14.18 6.19 6.74
CA GLN A 266 15.10 6.95 7.58
C GLN A 266 14.46 7.33 8.93
N GLY A 267 15.28 7.76 9.89
CA GLY A 267 14.82 8.23 11.19
C GLY A 267 14.43 7.11 12.16
N GLU A 268 13.46 7.39 13.04
CA GLU A 268 13.06 6.48 14.13
C GLU A 268 12.54 5.13 13.64
N LEU A 269 11.75 5.11 12.55
CA LEU A 269 11.28 3.86 11.96
C LEU A 269 12.45 3.02 11.43
N GLY A 270 13.40 3.64 10.75
CA GLY A 270 14.60 2.97 10.24
C GLY A 270 15.44 2.36 11.36
N LYS A 271 15.67 3.11 12.44
CA LYS A 271 16.38 2.63 13.64
C LYS A 271 15.64 1.44 14.27
N LEU A 272 14.32 1.52 14.39
CA LEU A 272 13.49 0.45 14.96
C LEU A 272 13.57 -0.84 14.12
N LEU A 273 13.38 -0.72 12.80
CA LEU A 273 13.50 -1.86 11.88
C LEU A 273 14.94 -2.43 11.87
N GLY A 274 15.94 -1.55 11.88
CA GLY A 274 17.36 -1.93 11.92
C GLY A 274 17.76 -2.67 13.19
N ARG A 275 17.23 -2.29 14.36
CA ARG A 275 17.41 -3.02 15.62
C ARG A 275 16.91 -4.46 15.47
N TRP A 276 15.66 -4.63 15.06
CA TRP A 276 15.07 -5.96 14.91
C TRP A 276 15.72 -6.78 13.80
N LEU A 277 16.24 -6.14 12.74
CA LEU A 277 16.98 -6.83 11.69
C LEU A 277 18.26 -7.48 12.24
N LYS A 278 18.99 -6.78 13.11
CA LYS A 278 20.19 -7.34 13.75
C LYS A 278 19.85 -8.51 14.67
N ASP A 279 18.76 -8.39 15.43
CA ASP A 279 18.35 -9.40 16.39
C ASP A 279 17.77 -10.65 15.72
N GLU A 280 16.95 -10.50 14.67
CA GLU A 280 16.30 -11.61 13.98
C GLU A 280 17.20 -12.30 12.94
N LYS A 281 18.25 -11.64 12.43
CA LYS A 281 19.20 -12.26 11.47
C LYS A 281 19.90 -13.51 12.03
N LYS A 282 20.00 -13.62 13.36
CA LYS A 282 20.62 -14.76 14.06
C LYS A 282 19.66 -15.93 14.31
N ARG A 283 18.37 -15.77 13.97
CA ARG A 283 17.33 -16.75 14.27
C ARG A 283 16.87 -17.44 12.98
N GLU A 284 16.55 -18.73 13.08
CA GLU A 284 15.93 -19.45 11.97
C GLU A 284 14.51 -18.95 11.75
N VAL A 285 14.22 -18.54 10.52
CA VAL A 285 12.87 -18.10 10.14
C VAL A 285 12.11 -19.30 9.59
N ARG A 286 11.11 -19.77 10.33
CA ARG A 286 10.25 -20.88 9.90
C ARG A 286 9.12 -20.40 8.98
N GLY A 287 8.89 -21.13 7.89
CA GLY A 287 7.77 -20.91 6.98
C GLY A 287 7.85 -19.58 6.22
N ASP A 288 6.71 -18.92 6.03
CA ASP A 288 6.63 -17.65 5.31
C ASP A 288 6.95 -16.43 6.19
N GLY A 289 7.32 -16.62 7.46
CA GLY A 289 7.59 -15.56 8.42
C GLY A 289 6.40 -14.65 8.75
N GLY A 290 5.16 -15.03 8.39
CA GLY A 290 3.96 -14.21 8.58
C GLY A 290 3.68 -13.22 7.45
N ARG A 291 4.30 -13.41 6.27
CA ARG A 291 4.06 -12.56 5.08
C ARG A 291 2.59 -12.54 4.67
N ALA A 292 1.89 -13.67 4.71
CA ALA A 292 0.49 -13.75 4.36
C ALA A 292 -0.39 -12.85 5.26
N ASP A 293 -0.13 -12.85 6.57
CA ASP A 293 -0.86 -12.02 7.54
C ASP A 293 -0.62 -10.51 7.30
N ILE A 294 0.62 -10.13 6.97
CA ILE A 294 0.95 -8.73 6.63
C ILE A 294 0.22 -8.28 5.36
N VAL A 295 0.18 -9.13 4.33
CA VAL A 295 -0.56 -8.84 3.09
C VAL A 295 -2.05 -8.70 3.38
N GLU A 296 -2.63 -9.57 4.21
CA GLU A 296 -4.02 -9.46 4.65
C GLU A 296 -4.29 -8.13 5.39
N GLN A 297 -3.36 -7.69 6.25
CA GLN A 297 -3.49 -6.39 6.92
C GLN A 297 -3.40 -5.22 5.93
N MET A 298 -2.53 -5.30 4.92
CA MET A 298 -2.45 -4.30 3.87
C MET A 298 -3.77 -4.20 3.09
N GLU A 299 -4.38 -5.35 2.76
CA GLU A 299 -5.69 -5.40 2.11
C GLU A 299 -6.79 -4.72 2.94
N ARG A 300 -6.87 -5.05 4.23
CA ARG A 300 -7.84 -4.43 5.15
C ARG A 300 -7.63 -2.93 5.31
N LEU A 301 -6.38 -2.48 5.32
CA LEU A 301 -6.07 -1.05 5.40
C LEU A 301 -6.44 -0.31 4.10
N ALA A 302 -6.26 -0.94 2.94
CA ALA A 302 -6.67 -0.33 1.67
C ALA A 302 -8.19 -0.27 1.51
N GLN A 303 -8.93 -1.26 2.00
CA GLN A 303 -10.40 -1.19 2.05
C GLN A 303 -10.89 0.01 2.86
N ARG A 304 -10.15 0.38 3.91
CA ARG A 304 -10.43 1.55 4.76
C ARG A 304 -9.86 2.86 4.22
N GLY A 305 -9.19 2.86 3.06
CA GLY A 305 -8.57 4.05 2.48
C GLY A 305 -7.37 4.60 3.28
N VAL A 306 -6.77 3.78 4.16
CA VAL A 306 -5.56 4.13 4.91
C VAL A 306 -4.30 3.84 4.10
N LEU A 307 -4.34 2.79 3.27
CA LEU A 307 -3.34 2.51 2.25
C LEU A 307 -3.91 2.73 0.86
N ASP A 308 -3.13 3.34 -0.03
CA ASP A 308 -3.46 3.29 -1.46
C ASP A 308 -2.91 1.98 -2.04
N ARG A 309 -3.75 1.26 -2.80
CA ARG A 309 -3.32 0.07 -3.54
C ARG A 309 -2.22 0.44 -4.54
N PRO A 310 -1.18 -0.40 -4.71
CA PRO A 310 -0.27 -0.26 -5.83
C PRO A 310 -1.08 -0.40 -7.11
N MET A 311 -0.90 0.52 -8.05
CA MET A 311 -1.48 0.36 -9.38
C MET A 311 -0.72 -0.76 -10.09
N ARG A 312 -1.33 -1.94 -10.15
CA ARG A 312 -0.95 -3.00 -11.05
C ARG A 312 -2.00 -3.04 -12.14
N LEU A 313 -1.60 -2.78 -13.38
CA LEU A 313 -2.51 -3.03 -14.47
C LEU A 313 -2.67 -4.57 -14.61
N PRO A 314 -3.89 -5.07 -14.80
CA PRO A 314 -4.09 -6.50 -15.05
C PRO A 314 -3.29 -6.92 -16.29
N PRO A 315 -2.83 -8.18 -16.37
CA PRO A 315 -2.24 -8.69 -17.60
C PRO A 315 -3.24 -8.53 -18.75
N PRO A 316 -2.77 -8.28 -19.99
CA PRO A 316 -3.66 -8.16 -21.13
C PRO A 316 -4.54 -9.42 -21.22
N PRO A 317 -5.82 -9.29 -21.60
CA PRO A 317 -6.64 -10.46 -21.88
C PRO A 317 -5.89 -11.30 -22.90
N LEU A 318 -5.68 -12.58 -22.59
CA LEU A 318 -5.13 -13.54 -23.54
C LEU A 318 -6.00 -13.44 -24.80
N LYS A 319 -5.43 -12.89 -25.87
CA LYS A 319 -6.08 -12.90 -27.18
C LYS A 319 -6.30 -14.37 -27.50
N LEU A 320 -7.54 -14.85 -27.35
CA LEU A 320 -7.92 -16.16 -27.83
C LEU A 320 -7.51 -16.19 -29.31
N PRO A 321 -6.73 -17.20 -29.74
CA PRO A 321 -6.35 -17.30 -31.14
C PRO A 321 -7.63 -17.23 -31.97
N ALA A 322 -7.61 -16.37 -33.00
CA ALA A 322 -8.72 -16.25 -33.92
C ALA A 322 -9.11 -17.66 -34.40
N PRO A 323 -10.41 -18.00 -34.45
CA PRO A 323 -10.82 -19.28 -34.98
C PRO A 323 -10.21 -19.43 -36.37
N VAL A 324 -9.40 -20.47 -36.53
CA VAL A 324 -8.76 -20.81 -37.80
C VAL A 324 -9.88 -20.91 -38.83
N PRO A 325 -9.85 -20.12 -39.92
CA PRO A 325 -10.83 -20.28 -40.98
C PRO A 325 -10.74 -21.72 -41.49
N PRO A 326 -11.86 -22.41 -41.75
CA PRO A 326 -11.83 -23.79 -42.20
C PRO A 326 -11.00 -23.87 -43.49
N GLY A 327 -9.80 -24.45 -43.38
CA GLY A 327 -8.95 -24.73 -44.52
C GLY A 327 -9.63 -25.75 -45.44
N PRO A 328 -9.36 -25.73 -46.75
CA PRO A 328 -9.92 -26.70 -47.67
C PRO A 328 -9.46 -28.11 -47.27
N LEU A 329 -10.43 -29.03 -47.20
CA LEU A 329 -10.20 -30.44 -46.92
C LEU A 329 -9.09 -31.00 -47.84
N PRO A 330 -8.09 -31.73 -47.30
CA PRO A 330 -7.07 -32.35 -48.13
C PRO A 330 -7.71 -33.44 -49.00
N GLY A 331 -7.45 -33.36 -50.30
CA GLY A 331 -8.00 -34.25 -51.32
C GLY A 331 -7.83 -35.73 -51.01
N GLY A 332 -8.96 -36.37 -50.66
CA GLY A 332 -9.12 -37.82 -50.78
C GLY A 332 -9.56 -38.14 -52.20
N LYS A 333 -8.69 -38.81 -52.95
CA LYS A 333 -9.04 -39.42 -54.25
C LYS A 333 -10.17 -40.43 -54.03
N LEU A 334 -11.41 -40.07 -54.38
CA LEU A 334 -12.47 -41.05 -54.57
C LEU A 334 -12.19 -41.77 -55.90
N GLN A 335 -11.73 -43.00 -55.76
CA GLN A 335 -11.51 -43.94 -56.85
C GLN A 335 -12.88 -44.28 -57.47
N LEU A 336 -13.12 -43.83 -58.70
CA LEU A 336 -14.30 -44.25 -59.48
C LEU A 336 -14.12 -45.70 -59.93
N PRO A 337 -15.16 -46.56 -59.87
CA PRO A 337 -15.07 -47.93 -60.32
C PRO A 337 -14.89 -48.00 -61.84
N PRO A 338 -14.17 -49.01 -62.37
CA PRO A 338 -13.82 -49.07 -63.79
C PRO A 338 -15.04 -49.33 -64.69
N PRO A 339 -15.04 -48.78 -65.92
CA PRO A 339 -16.15 -48.94 -66.86
C PRO A 339 -16.16 -50.37 -67.44
N ARG A 340 -17.34 -51.00 -67.46
CA ARG A 340 -17.58 -52.21 -68.25
C ARG A 340 -17.92 -51.81 -69.68
N LEU A 341 -17.07 -52.21 -70.62
CA LEU A 341 -17.33 -52.34 -72.06
C LEU A 341 -16.75 -53.71 -72.45
N SER A 342 -17.35 -54.58 -73.25
CA SER A 342 -18.64 -54.71 -73.92
C SER A 342 -18.76 -56.20 -74.29
N SER A 343 -19.97 -56.70 -74.58
CA SER A 343 -20.11 -57.87 -75.43
C SER A 343 -21.23 -57.61 -76.43
N ALA A 344 -20.84 -57.48 -77.68
CA ALA A 344 -21.62 -57.72 -78.90
C ALA A 344 -20.71 -58.58 -79.80
N PRO A 345 -21.23 -59.39 -80.73
CA PRO A 345 -22.57 -59.39 -81.33
C PRO A 345 -23.53 -60.45 -80.81
#